data_AF-A0A6M0G9S5-F1
#
_entry.id   AF-A0A6M0G9S5-F1
#
_cell.length_a   1.000
_cell.length_b   1.000
_cell.length_c   1.000
_cell.angle_alpha   90.00
_cell.angle_beta   90.00
_cell.angle_gamma   90.00
#
_symmetry.space_group_name_H-M   'P 1'
#
loop_
_entity.id
_entity.type
_entity.pdbx_description
1 polymer ?
#
loop_
_entity_poly.entity_id
_entity_poly.type
_entity_poly.pdbx_seq_one_letter_code
_entity_poly.pdbx_strand_id
1 'polypeptide(L)'
;MPELTLNWQEKQQNISQKIFHQQYSKHPGTVRLGRDPAQCDLVFSDLTVSGLHVEIFFDAAKHAFVLRNLRDSNPPLVDGRAITYEEPTLHQGSTIYLGEVKLRVSEVNLGEPEQQNLSKQVSYGLQCPNCGRYSSYDRLALGCQWCGTSLASAISVVIPPESSEG
;
A
#
# COMPACT_ATOMS: atom_id res chain seq x y z
N MET A 1 -1.38 0.76 2.52
CA MET A 1 -1.83 0.82 1.11
C MET A 1 -0.61 0.77 0.23
N PRO A 2 -0.55 -0.11 -0.78
CA PRO A 2 0.60 -0.17 -1.68
C PRO A 2 0.84 1.18 -2.39
N GLU A 3 2.09 1.62 -2.41
CA GLU A 3 2.56 2.83 -3.08
C GLU A 3 3.91 2.62 -3.78
N LEU A 4 4.13 3.34 -4.87
CA LEU A 4 5.37 3.40 -5.62
C LEU A 4 5.74 4.86 -5.90
N THR A 5 7.00 5.22 -5.70
CA THR A 5 7.51 6.57 -5.97
C THR A 5 8.38 6.57 -7.24
N LEU A 6 8.03 7.43 -8.20
CA LEU A 6 8.80 7.70 -9.41
C LEU A 6 9.54 9.03 -9.28
N ASN A 7 10.80 9.05 -9.71
CA ASN A 7 11.59 10.26 -9.84
C ASN A 7 12.11 10.42 -11.28
N TRP A 8 12.12 11.64 -11.80
CA TRP A 8 12.70 11.97 -13.10
C TRP A 8 13.17 13.42 -13.17
N GLN A 9 13.85 13.77 -14.25
CA GLN A 9 14.30 15.14 -14.49
C GLN A 9 13.43 15.77 -15.59
N GLU A 10 12.85 16.94 -15.32
CA GLU A 10 12.15 17.76 -16.32
C GLU A 10 12.65 19.21 -16.22
N LYS A 11 13.13 19.79 -17.32
CA LYS A 11 13.66 21.18 -17.38
C LYS A 11 14.65 21.50 -16.23
N GLN A 12 15.59 20.60 -15.97
CA GLN A 12 16.58 20.67 -14.88
C GLN A 12 16.03 20.56 -13.45
N GLN A 13 14.74 20.30 -13.27
CA GLN A 13 14.13 20.04 -11.98
C GLN A 13 13.98 18.53 -11.77
N ASN A 14 14.29 18.07 -10.55
CA ASN A 14 13.98 16.70 -10.15
C ASN A 14 12.53 16.65 -9.67
N ILE A 15 11.69 15.95 -10.42
CA ILE A 15 10.29 15.71 -10.07
C ILE A 15 10.19 14.37 -9.34
N SER A 16 9.32 14.33 -8.35
CA SER A 16 8.97 13.11 -7.62
C SER A 16 7.46 12.96 -7.55
N GLN A 17 6.96 11.77 -7.87
CA GLN A 17 5.54 11.48 -7.91
C GLN A 17 5.24 10.11 -7.31
N LYS A 18 4.23 10.07 -6.45
CA LYS A 18 3.70 8.81 -5.91
C LYS A 18 2.55 8.28 -6.78
N ILE A 19 2.50 6.97 -6.88
CA ILE A 19 1.41 6.17 -7.45
C ILE A 19 0.89 5.27 -6.34
N PHE A 20 -0.40 5.35 -6.04
CA PHE A 20 -1.05 4.51 -5.04
C PHE A 20 -1.95 3.46 -5.68
N HIS A 21 -2.06 2.30 -5.03
CA HIS A 21 -3.10 1.33 -5.38
C HIS A 21 -4.49 1.97 -5.22
N GLN A 22 -5.36 1.78 -6.22
CA GLN A 22 -6.73 2.31 -6.26
C GLN A 22 -6.84 3.85 -6.17
N GLN A 23 -5.79 4.59 -6.53
CA GLN A 23 -5.93 6.04 -6.67
C GLN A 23 -6.94 6.40 -7.76
N TYR A 24 -7.58 7.57 -7.61
CA TYR A 24 -8.37 8.14 -8.68
C TYR A 24 -7.46 8.46 -9.88
N SER A 25 -7.87 8.02 -11.06
CA SER A 25 -7.16 8.24 -12.32
C SER A 25 -8.18 8.36 -13.46
N LYS A 26 -7.71 8.83 -14.61
CA LYS A 26 -8.53 8.91 -15.83
C LYS A 26 -8.98 7.52 -16.32
N HIS A 27 -8.26 6.48 -15.92
CA HIS A 27 -8.60 5.10 -16.23
C HIS A 27 -8.53 4.22 -14.98
N PRO A 28 -9.68 3.96 -14.33
CA PRO A 28 -9.75 3.32 -13.01
C PRO A 28 -8.87 2.08 -12.88
N GLY A 29 -8.15 2.00 -11.76
CA GLY A 29 -7.26 0.87 -11.42
C GLY A 29 -5.85 0.96 -12.01
N THR A 30 -5.59 1.93 -12.89
CA THR A 30 -4.28 2.11 -13.54
C THR A 30 -3.85 3.57 -13.54
N VAL A 31 -2.55 3.82 -13.71
CA VAL A 31 -1.98 5.16 -13.93
C VAL A 31 -1.36 5.19 -15.30
N ARG A 32 -1.88 6.06 -16.17
CA ARG A 32 -1.42 6.18 -17.56
C ARG A 32 -0.34 7.24 -17.70
N LEU A 33 0.72 6.88 -18.39
CA LEU A 33 1.89 7.73 -18.64
C LEU A 33 2.03 7.96 -20.15
N GLY A 34 2.25 9.21 -20.54
CA GLY A 34 2.40 9.58 -21.94
C GLY A 34 2.41 11.09 -22.13
N ARG A 35 2.27 11.55 -23.37
CA ARG A 35 2.29 12.98 -23.74
C ARG A 35 0.91 13.62 -23.87
N ASP A 36 -0.16 12.83 -23.98
CA ASP A 36 -1.53 13.32 -24.17
C ASP A 36 -2.22 13.60 -22.82
N PRO A 37 -2.46 14.88 -22.47
CA PRO A 37 -3.12 15.24 -21.21
C PRO A 37 -4.60 14.87 -21.17
N ALA A 38 -5.24 14.50 -22.27
CA ALA A 38 -6.61 13.98 -22.22
C ALA A 38 -6.65 12.51 -21.75
N GLN A 39 -5.57 11.76 -21.94
CA GLN A 39 -5.53 10.30 -21.74
C GLN A 39 -4.63 9.86 -20.58
N CYS A 40 -3.62 10.66 -20.22
CA CYS A 40 -2.61 10.28 -19.24
C CYS A 40 -2.77 11.01 -17.90
N ASP A 41 -2.46 10.31 -16.81
CA ASP A 41 -2.41 10.87 -15.46
C ASP A 41 -1.08 11.59 -15.21
N LEU A 42 0.03 11.01 -15.71
CA LEU A 42 1.34 11.67 -15.73
C LEU A 42 1.69 12.03 -17.17
N VAL A 43 1.86 13.33 -17.38
CA VAL A 43 2.04 13.91 -18.71
C VAL A 43 3.47 14.38 -18.87
N PHE A 44 4.14 13.93 -19.94
CA PHE A 44 5.50 14.31 -20.28
C PHE A 44 5.50 15.21 -21.51
N SER A 45 6.29 16.28 -21.46
CA SER A 45 6.39 17.25 -22.57
C SER A 45 7.29 16.81 -23.73
N ASP A 46 8.10 15.77 -23.51
CA ASP A 46 9.09 15.27 -24.46
C ASP A 46 8.45 14.60 -25.70
N LEU A 47 8.92 14.95 -26.90
CA LEU A 47 8.36 14.48 -28.17
C LEU A 47 8.64 13.00 -28.46
N THR A 48 9.66 12.42 -27.82
CA THR A 48 9.98 10.99 -27.93
C THR A 48 9.02 10.11 -27.11
N VAL A 49 8.22 10.72 -26.24
CA VAL A 49 7.14 10.04 -25.50
C VAL A 49 5.87 9.99 -26.36
N SER A 50 5.29 8.79 -26.44
CA SER A 50 4.02 8.54 -27.14
C SER A 50 2.86 9.25 -26.41
N GLY A 51 1.82 9.67 -27.15
CA GLY A 51 0.64 10.30 -26.56
C GLY A 51 0.04 9.50 -25.39
N LEU A 52 -0.06 8.19 -25.55
CA LEU A 52 -0.28 7.23 -24.47
C LEU A 52 0.77 6.13 -24.65
N HIS A 53 1.60 5.86 -23.64
CA HIS A 53 2.81 5.05 -23.80
C HIS A 53 2.79 3.80 -22.93
N VAL A 54 2.58 3.95 -21.62
CA VAL A 54 2.44 2.83 -20.68
C VAL A 54 1.31 3.07 -19.70
N GLU A 55 0.93 2.00 -19.00
CA GLU A 55 0.22 2.10 -17.73
C GLU A 55 0.96 1.36 -16.63
N ILE A 56 0.90 1.90 -15.42
CA ILE A 56 1.41 1.28 -14.20
C ILE A 56 0.21 0.97 -13.31
N PHE A 57 0.15 -0.25 -12.79
CA PHE A 57 -0.91 -0.67 -11.88
C PHE A 57 -0.37 -1.65 -10.85
N PHE A 58 -1.12 -1.82 -9.76
CA PHE A 58 -0.81 -2.80 -8.74
C PHE A 58 -1.54 -4.10 -9.04
N ASP A 59 -0.79 -5.17 -9.28
CA ASP A 59 -1.29 -6.52 -9.46
C ASP A 59 -1.42 -7.18 -8.07
N ALA A 60 -2.67 -7.35 -7.61
CA ALA A 60 -2.95 -7.93 -6.30
C ALA A 60 -2.55 -9.41 -6.20
N ALA A 61 -2.57 -10.15 -7.31
CA ALA A 61 -2.18 -11.56 -7.32
C ALA A 61 -0.66 -11.72 -7.20
N LYS A 62 0.12 -10.82 -7.83
CA LYS A 62 1.58 -10.76 -7.69
C LYS A 62 2.04 -9.98 -6.46
N HIS A 63 1.12 -9.28 -5.79
CA HIS A 63 1.39 -8.33 -4.71
C HIS A 63 2.48 -7.32 -5.10
N ALA A 64 2.41 -6.77 -6.31
CA ALA A 64 3.45 -5.91 -6.86
C ALA A 64 2.95 -4.87 -7.86
N PHE A 65 3.70 -3.78 -8.04
CA PHE A 65 3.48 -2.86 -9.16
C PHE A 65 4.03 -3.45 -10.45
N VAL A 66 3.26 -3.37 -11.53
CA VAL A 66 3.64 -3.86 -12.85
C VAL A 66 3.44 -2.74 -13.87
N LEU A 67 4.27 -2.78 -14.92
CA LEU A 67 4.18 -1.89 -16.06
C LEU A 67 3.64 -2.65 -17.26
N ARG A 68 2.66 -2.09 -17.97
CA ARG A 68 2.15 -2.61 -19.23
C ARG A 68 2.47 -1.64 -20.37
N ASN A 69 3.04 -2.18 -21.44
CA ASN A 69 3.23 -1.45 -22.69
C ASN A 69 1.88 -1.24 -23.40
N LEU A 70 1.66 -0.04 -23.94
CA LEU A 70 0.47 0.30 -24.73
C LEU A 70 0.81 0.57 -26.20
N ARG A 71 2.06 0.39 -26.65
CA ARG A 71 2.54 0.74 -28.00
C ARG A 71 3.58 -0.21 -28.57
N ASP A 72 3.35 -0.72 -29.78
CA ASP A 72 4.30 -1.58 -30.48
C ASP A 72 5.46 -0.80 -31.14
N SER A 73 5.19 0.42 -31.62
CA SER A 73 6.14 1.19 -32.43
C SER A 73 7.24 1.88 -31.63
N ASN A 74 6.99 2.12 -30.34
CA ASN A 74 7.92 2.78 -29.42
C ASN A 74 7.73 2.14 -28.04
N PRO A 75 8.22 0.90 -27.85
CA PRO A 75 8.07 0.18 -26.59
C PRO A 75 8.94 0.84 -25.50
N PRO A 76 8.51 0.83 -24.23
CA PRO A 76 9.32 1.31 -23.14
C PRO A 76 10.51 0.38 -22.90
N LEU A 77 11.60 0.92 -22.36
CA LEU A 77 12.69 0.09 -21.80
C LEU A 77 12.52 -0.01 -20.29
N VAL A 78 12.49 -1.21 -19.73
CA VAL A 78 12.53 -1.43 -18.28
C VAL A 78 13.81 -2.20 -17.96
N ASP A 79 14.64 -1.62 -17.09
CA ASP A 79 15.92 -2.19 -16.66
C ASP A 79 16.82 -2.63 -17.84
N GLY A 80 16.81 -1.81 -18.90
CA GLY A 80 17.60 -2.01 -20.12
C GLY A 80 16.99 -2.95 -21.16
N ARG A 81 15.78 -3.48 -20.92
CA ARG A 81 15.08 -4.40 -21.84
C ARG A 81 13.86 -3.73 -22.45
N ALA A 82 13.68 -3.87 -23.76
CA ALA A 82 12.49 -3.41 -24.45
C ALA A 82 11.28 -4.29 -24.10
N ILE A 83 10.20 -3.67 -23.67
CA ILE A 83 8.98 -4.36 -23.23
C ILE A 83 7.94 -4.24 -24.32
N THR A 84 7.77 -5.31 -25.09
CA THR A 84 6.77 -5.38 -26.17
C THR A 84 5.46 -5.95 -25.64
N TYR A 85 5.48 -7.16 -25.07
CA TYR A 85 4.29 -7.89 -24.60
C TYR A 85 4.33 -8.26 -23.12
N GLU A 86 5.49 -8.19 -22.49
CA GLU A 86 5.64 -8.54 -21.08
C GLU A 86 5.08 -7.45 -20.17
N GLU A 87 4.77 -7.83 -18.93
CA GLU A 87 4.39 -6.90 -17.86
C GLU A 87 5.40 -7.00 -16.72
N PRO A 88 6.57 -6.37 -16.84
CA PRO A 88 7.61 -6.48 -15.82
C PRO A 88 7.15 -5.88 -14.50
N THR A 89 7.53 -6.55 -13.42
CA THR A 89 7.36 -6.04 -12.07
C THR A 89 8.36 -4.90 -11.83
N LEU A 90 7.86 -3.82 -11.23
CA LEU A 90 8.65 -2.67 -10.84
C LEU A 90 9.08 -2.81 -9.39
N HIS A 91 10.37 -2.65 -9.15
CA HIS A 91 10.97 -2.74 -7.83
C HIS A 91 11.73 -1.45 -7.49
N GLN A 92 12.08 -1.27 -6.23
CA GLN A 92 12.95 -0.17 -5.85
C GLN A 92 14.28 -0.26 -6.64
N GLY A 93 14.63 0.82 -7.32
CA GLY A 93 15.80 0.89 -8.19
C GLY A 93 15.52 0.63 -9.67
N SER A 94 14.34 0.10 -10.03
CA SER A 94 13.97 -0.09 -11.44
C SER A 94 14.04 1.22 -12.22
N THR A 95 14.52 1.13 -13.45
CA THR A 95 14.65 2.24 -14.40
C THR A 95 13.72 2.01 -15.57
N ILE A 96 12.92 3.02 -15.91
CA ILE A 96 11.96 2.98 -17.02
C ILE A 96 12.33 4.10 -17.99
N TYR A 97 12.47 3.77 -19.27
CA TYR A 97 12.60 4.77 -20.34
C TYR A 97 11.31 4.82 -21.16
N LEU A 98 10.78 6.03 -21.31
CA LEU A 98 9.71 6.36 -22.24
C LEU A 98 10.35 7.27 -23.31
N GLY A 99 10.80 6.69 -24.42
CA GLY A 99 11.71 7.41 -25.32
C GLY A 99 12.99 7.84 -24.59
N GLU A 100 13.31 9.13 -24.61
CA GLU A 100 14.46 9.71 -23.92
C GLU A 100 14.20 10.05 -22.44
N VAL A 101 12.94 10.01 -21.99
CA VAL A 101 12.60 10.29 -20.60
C VAL A 101 12.93 9.10 -19.71
N LYS A 102 13.89 9.30 -18.80
CA LYS A 102 14.28 8.32 -17.78
C LYS A 102 13.52 8.55 -16.47
N LEU A 103 12.71 7.57 -16.09
CA LEU A 103 12.08 7.47 -14.78
C LEU A 103 12.87 6.47 -13.92
N ARG A 104 12.98 6.75 -12.62
CA ARG A 104 13.51 5.82 -11.62
C ARG A 104 12.48 5.55 -10.56
N VAL A 105 12.25 4.28 -10.26
CA VAL A 105 11.49 3.85 -9.08
C VAL A 105 12.39 4.03 -7.86
N SER A 106 12.15 5.07 -7.08
CA SER A 106 12.99 5.43 -5.93
C SER A 106 12.59 4.68 -4.66
N GLU A 107 11.32 4.30 -4.55
CA GLU A 107 10.74 3.62 -3.41
C GLU A 107 9.53 2.78 -3.84
N VAL A 108 9.35 1.62 -3.22
CA VAL A 108 8.15 0.79 -3.33
C VAL A 108 7.78 0.33 -1.93
N ASN A 109 6.57 0.67 -1.49
CA ASN A 109 6.02 0.21 -0.22
C ASN A 109 4.73 -0.54 -0.52
N LEU A 110 4.76 -1.86 -0.43
CA LEU A 110 3.61 -2.70 -0.80
C LEU A 110 2.51 -2.70 0.27
N GLY A 111 2.72 -1.98 1.39
CA GLY A 111 2.02 -2.25 2.64
C GLY A 111 2.31 -3.67 3.14
N GLU A 112 1.93 -3.94 4.38
CA GLU A 112 1.76 -5.33 4.78
C GLU A 112 0.65 -5.92 3.88
N PRO A 113 0.79 -7.16 3.37
CA PRO A 113 -0.38 -7.84 2.82
C PRO A 113 -1.48 -7.75 3.88
N GLU A 114 -2.75 -7.64 3.48
CA GLU A 114 -3.89 -7.72 4.40
C GLU A 114 -4.00 -9.14 5.02
N GLN A 115 -2.94 -9.64 5.64
CA GLN A 115 -3.00 -10.61 6.71
C GLN A 115 -3.45 -9.81 7.94
N GLN A 116 -4.78 -9.66 8.04
CA GLN A 116 -5.53 -9.34 9.26
C GLN A 116 -4.66 -8.76 10.39
N ASN A 117 -4.47 -7.43 10.37
CA ASN A 117 -4.04 -6.68 11.54
C ASN A 117 -5.16 -6.76 12.59
N LEU A 118 -5.29 -7.92 13.24
CA LEU A 118 -6.14 -8.19 14.40
C LEU A 118 -5.45 -7.82 15.72
N SER A 119 -4.33 -7.07 15.68
CA SER A 119 -3.51 -6.76 16.85
C SER A 119 -3.68 -5.34 17.37
N LYS A 120 -4.62 -4.54 16.84
CA LYS A 120 -5.24 -3.49 17.65
C LYS A 120 -6.36 -4.11 18.50
N GLN A 121 -5.99 -5.12 19.29
CA GLN A 121 -6.91 -5.89 20.11
C GLN A 121 -7.28 -5.05 21.34
N VAL A 122 -8.33 -4.24 21.19
CA VAL A 122 -9.05 -3.70 22.35
C VAL A 122 -9.73 -4.90 23.00
N SER A 123 -9.08 -5.48 24.01
CA SER A 123 -9.64 -6.59 24.78
C SER A 123 -10.58 -6.02 25.84
N TYR A 124 -11.83 -6.43 25.84
CA TYR A 124 -12.81 -6.02 26.84
C TYR A 124 -12.92 -7.09 27.93
N GLY A 125 -13.10 -6.65 29.17
CA GLY A 125 -13.25 -7.54 30.31
C GLY A 125 -14.04 -6.91 31.44
N LEU A 126 -14.05 -7.59 32.57
CA LEU A 126 -14.77 -7.21 33.77
C LEU A 126 -13.78 -6.83 34.85
N GLN A 127 -13.98 -5.65 35.45
CA GLN A 127 -13.24 -5.29 36.65
C GLN A 127 -13.92 -5.86 37.89
N CYS A 128 -13.22 -6.69 38.65
CA CYS A 128 -13.74 -7.22 39.90
C CYS A 128 -13.94 -6.08 40.91
N PRO A 129 -15.16 -5.90 41.48
CA PRO A 129 -15.42 -4.81 42.43
C PRO A 129 -14.71 -4.98 43.78
N ASN A 130 -14.27 -6.20 44.10
CA ASN A 130 -13.62 -6.50 45.37
C ASN A 130 -12.09 -6.35 45.32
N CYS A 131 -11.43 -6.85 44.27
CA CYS A 131 -9.97 -6.82 44.17
C CYS A 131 -9.41 -5.94 43.04
N GLY A 132 -10.27 -5.33 42.22
CA GLY A 132 -9.89 -4.42 41.14
C GLY A 132 -9.25 -5.08 39.91
N ARG A 133 -9.00 -6.40 39.93
CA ARG A 133 -8.38 -7.13 38.81
C ARG A 133 -9.36 -7.34 37.66
N TYR A 134 -8.81 -7.41 36.45
CA TYR A 134 -9.56 -7.60 35.21
C TYR A 134 -9.68 -9.08 34.84
N SER A 135 -10.88 -9.52 34.44
CA SER A 135 -11.13 -10.89 33.93
C SER A 135 -11.80 -10.82 32.57
N SER A 136 -11.63 -11.85 31.74
CA SER A 136 -12.42 -11.97 30.49
C SER A 136 -13.90 -12.25 30.77
N TYR A 137 -14.76 -11.93 29.80
CA TYR A 137 -16.21 -12.16 29.93
C TYR A 137 -16.60 -13.64 30.08
N ASP A 138 -15.79 -14.57 29.56
CA ASP A 138 -16.06 -16.01 29.65
C ASP A 138 -16.17 -16.52 31.09
N ARG A 139 -15.76 -15.70 32.06
CA ARG A 139 -15.76 -16.03 33.49
C ARG A 139 -16.90 -15.40 34.29
N LEU A 140 -17.86 -14.76 33.61
CA LEU A 140 -19.10 -14.24 34.22
C LEU A 140 -19.78 -15.27 35.15
N ALA A 141 -19.80 -16.53 34.74
CA ALA A 141 -20.46 -17.62 35.47
C ALA A 141 -19.59 -18.29 36.55
N LEU A 142 -18.28 -18.02 36.58
CA LEU A 142 -17.30 -18.70 37.44
C LEU A 142 -16.78 -17.82 38.59
N GLY A 143 -17.02 -16.50 38.53
CA GLY A 143 -16.51 -15.53 39.50
C GLY A 143 -15.04 -15.15 39.26
N CYS A 144 -14.56 -14.22 40.08
CA CYS A 144 -13.20 -13.70 39.99
C CYS A 144 -12.20 -14.78 40.42
N GLN A 145 -11.31 -15.16 39.51
CA GLN A 145 -10.32 -16.21 39.71
C GLN A 145 -9.28 -15.94 40.81
N TRP A 146 -9.16 -14.69 41.30
CA TRP A 146 -8.20 -14.35 42.36
C TRP A 146 -8.80 -14.26 43.75
N CYS A 147 -10.08 -13.91 43.88
CA CYS A 147 -10.72 -13.72 45.19
C CYS A 147 -12.09 -14.40 45.33
N GLY A 148 -12.57 -15.09 44.30
CA GLY A 148 -13.85 -15.81 44.28
C GLY A 148 -15.09 -14.93 44.18
N THR A 149 -14.94 -13.59 44.16
CA THR A 149 -16.09 -12.67 44.10
C THR A 149 -16.86 -12.83 42.78
N SER A 150 -18.19 -12.95 42.85
CA SER A 150 -19.06 -13.00 41.68
C SER A 150 -18.83 -11.81 40.74
N LEU A 151 -18.74 -12.08 39.44
CA LEU A 151 -18.59 -11.07 38.39
C LEU A 151 -19.91 -10.75 37.69
N ALA A 152 -21.04 -11.32 38.14
CA ALA A 152 -22.35 -11.14 37.51
C ALA A 152 -22.84 -9.68 37.46
N SER A 153 -22.31 -8.82 38.35
CA SER A 153 -22.60 -7.37 38.38
C SER A 153 -21.35 -6.51 38.18
N ALA A 154 -20.25 -7.09 37.70
CA ALA A 154 -19.02 -6.36 37.46
C ALA A 154 -19.15 -5.42 36.26
N ILE A 155 -18.41 -4.31 36.28
CA ILE A 155 -18.43 -3.31 35.22
C ILE A 155 -17.53 -3.77 34.06
N SER A 156 -18.06 -3.63 32.84
CA SER A 156 -17.34 -3.80 31.58
C SER A 156 -16.29 -2.70 31.38
N VAL A 157 -15.04 -3.08 31.17
CA VAL A 157 -13.92 -2.16 30.97
C VAL A 157 -13.06 -2.60 29.79
N VAL A 158 -12.35 -1.65 29.20
CA VAL A 158 -11.24 -1.95 28.29
C VAL A 158 -10.06 -2.42 29.13
N ILE A 159 -9.58 -3.63 28.88
CA ILE A 159 -8.36 -4.14 29.50
C ILE A 159 -7.19 -3.39 28.85
N PRO A 160 -6.39 -2.64 29.62
CA PRO A 160 -5.18 -2.02 29.09
C PRO A 160 -4.24 -3.12 28.58
N PRO A 161 -3.52 -2.91 27.47
CA PRO A 161 -2.51 -3.86 27.03
C PRO A 161 -1.50 -4.08 28.16
N GLU A 162 -1.19 -5.33 28.47
CA GLU A 162 -0.32 -5.68 29.61
C GLU A 162 1.01 -4.93 29.52
N SER A 163 1.21 -3.93 30.38
CA SER A 163 2.53 -3.40 30.66
C SER A 163 3.29 -4.51 31.37
N SER A 164 4.30 -5.07 30.71
CA SER A 164 5.24 -5.98 31.34
C SER A 164 5.99 -5.22 32.43
N GLU A 165 5.59 -5.37 33.69
CA GLU A 165 6.39 -4.99 34.85
C GLU A 165 6.70 -6.26 35.65
N GLY A 166 7.99 -6.50 35.85
CA GLY A 166 8.59 -7.73 36.36
C GLY A 166 8.59 -7.90 37.87
#